data_AF-A0A7E5WPU6-F1
#
_entry.id   AF-A0A7E5WPU6-F1
#
_cell.length_a   1.000
_cell.length_b   1.000
_cell.length_c   1.000
_cell.angle_alpha   90.00
_cell.angle_beta   90.00
_cell.angle_gamma   90.00
#
_symmetry.space_group_name_H-M   'P 1'
#
loop_
_entity.id
_entity.type
_entity.pdbx_description
1 polymer ?
#
loop_
_entity_poly.entity_id
_entity_poly.type
_entity_poly.pdbx_seq_one_letter_code
_entity_poly.pdbx_strand_id
1 'polypeptide(L)'
;MKVLCFVLFVTAAVSVSAQTLADPWQDLETDYGRAGYKRIVALKDKYPHLKVTLAIGGWNEGSPRYSNMASKAESRDAFVKSVLLMLNNYKFDGLDLDWEYPTKRDGKPYDRENFVLLVKELSEAFQPYGYILTAALGAGKTTMETAYDLAKLSRYLDLIHMMCYDYHGTWDGVLGANAPLRGINDEDTLSVEWTVEYLLSHGVSPYKMVMGLPMYGRTFILRDPSTKVLEFGSTPVQSTGFKGPYTGEAGFMGYNEICVAASNGSQWEYHWHEQSETPYIRDGEKVIAYDNGRSLAIKVKFAIDKNLGGLMVWSIDTDDFKGLCNETDAYIDFVERHKRMVQDPLVQKAVKTLNIPDANLLGSRGPHYVVKDGLLSLRLPHLKYSNYALMQTINDAISLAVEEKRIMDEMDRLSRDNEVPTNEDSGVNRLGVSFVCLFVCLSSVLGIKV
;
A
#
# COMPACT_ATOMS: atom_id res chain seq x y z
N MET A 1 -5.26 15.40 6.81
CA MET A 1 -4.05 15.19 5.99
C MET A 1 -4.50 14.98 4.55
N LYS A 2 -4.23 15.93 3.64
CA LYS A 2 -4.35 15.72 2.19
C LYS A 2 -3.10 16.31 1.56
N VAL A 3 -1.99 15.60 1.69
CA VAL A 3 -0.78 15.86 0.90
C VAL A 3 -0.60 14.63 0.04
N LEU A 4 -0.92 14.78 -1.25
CA LEU A 4 -0.56 13.79 -2.25
C LEU A 4 0.93 14.03 -2.56
N CYS A 5 1.82 13.25 -1.95
CA CYS A 5 3.22 13.18 -2.37
C CYS A 5 3.29 12.27 -3.60
N PHE A 6 3.76 12.78 -4.73
CA PHE A 6 4.18 11.92 -5.83
C PHE A 6 5.65 11.59 -5.63
N VAL A 7 5.92 10.33 -5.36
CA VAL A 7 7.27 9.78 -5.47
C VAL A 7 7.44 9.40 -6.93
N LEU A 8 8.35 10.07 -7.63
CA LEU A 8 8.65 9.70 -9.00
C LEU A 8 9.80 8.70 -8.98
N PHE A 9 9.51 7.50 -9.47
CA PHE A 9 10.55 6.54 -9.79
C PHE A 9 11.31 6.99 -11.04
N VAL A 10 12.56 7.36 -10.83
CA VAL A 10 13.53 7.56 -11.89
C VAL A 10 14.72 6.70 -11.50
N THR A 11 15.00 5.62 -12.23
CA THR A 11 16.17 4.82 -11.89
C THR A 11 17.43 5.60 -12.28
N ALA A 12 18.20 6.04 -11.29
CA ALA A 12 19.58 6.45 -11.49
C ALA A 12 20.49 5.37 -10.89
N ALA A 13 21.50 4.94 -11.64
CA ALA A 13 22.50 4.00 -11.17
C ALA A 13 23.52 4.72 -10.26
N VAL A 14 23.92 4.03 -9.19
CA VAL A 14 24.98 4.49 -8.30
C VAL A 14 26.33 4.30 -8.97
N SER A 15 27.09 5.38 -9.15
CA SER A 15 28.54 5.30 -9.32
C SER A 15 29.26 6.31 -8.44
N VAL A 16 30.47 5.94 -8.01
CA VAL A 16 31.30 6.65 -7.02
C VAL A 16 31.85 7.98 -7.56
N SER A 17 31.73 8.25 -8.88
CA SER A 17 32.25 9.48 -9.49
C SER A 17 31.40 10.05 -10.64
N ALA A 18 30.34 9.37 -11.08
CA ALA A 18 29.43 9.83 -12.13
C ALA A 18 28.04 9.21 -11.95
N GLN A 19 26.97 10.01 -11.90
CA GLN A 19 25.62 9.43 -11.97
C GLN A 19 25.44 8.75 -13.32
N THR A 20 25.19 7.45 -13.32
CA THR A 20 24.75 6.78 -14.55
C THR A 20 23.23 6.90 -14.59
N LEU A 21 22.70 7.83 -15.37
CA LEU A 21 21.26 7.91 -15.58
C LEU A 21 20.83 6.70 -16.43
N ALA A 22 19.71 6.06 -16.10
CA ALA A 22 19.26 4.88 -16.83
C ALA A 22 18.81 5.21 -18.26
N ASP A 23 18.14 6.35 -18.46
CA ASP A 23 17.75 6.85 -19.78
C ASP A 23 17.98 8.37 -19.90
N PRO A 24 19.24 8.80 -20.16
CA PRO A 24 19.57 10.21 -20.30
C PRO A 24 18.77 10.92 -21.39
N TRP A 25 18.38 10.20 -22.46
CA TRP A 25 17.63 10.78 -23.57
C TRP A 25 16.19 11.10 -23.16
N GLN A 26 15.54 10.25 -22.37
CA GLN A 26 14.21 10.56 -21.86
C GLN A 26 14.25 11.62 -20.75
N ASP A 27 15.27 11.56 -19.90
CA ASP A 27 15.33 12.29 -18.64
C ASP A 27 15.85 13.72 -18.77
N LEU A 28 16.91 13.91 -19.55
CA LEU A 28 17.62 15.18 -19.67
C LEU A 28 17.16 15.99 -20.89
N GLU A 29 17.46 17.29 -20.88
CA GLU A 29 17.33 18.16 -22.05
C GLU A 29 18.56 18.15 -22.98
N THR A 30 19.69 17.62 -22.51
CA THR A 30 20.93 17.55 -23.31
C THR A 30 20.78 16.55 -24.45
N ASP A 31 21.55 16.73 -25.51
CA ASP A 31 21.59 15.81 -26.66
C ASP A 31 20.21 15.52 -27.27
N TYR A 32 19.38 16.57 -27.40
CA TYR A 32 18.01 16.48 -27.93
C TYR A 32 17.06 15.62 -27.08
N GLY A 33 17.36 15.46 -25.79
CA GLY A 33 16.55 14.69 -24.86
C GLY A 33 15.18 15.31 -24.57
N ARG A 34 14.30 14.50 -23.97
CA ARG A 34 12.87 14.79 -23.73
C ARG A 34 12.61 15.56 -22.44
N ALA A 35 13.65 15.89 -21.67
CA ALA A 35 13.58 16.69 -20.44
C ALA A 35 12.53 16.15 -19.44
N GLY A 36 12.47 14.83 -19.25
CA GLY A 36 11.55 14.15 -18.34
C GLY A 36 11.56 14.75 -16.92
N TYR A 37 12.74 14.98 -16.34
CA TYR A 37 12.85 15.55 -14.98
C TYR A 37 12.27 16.95 -14.88
N LYS A 38 12.52 17.80 -15.88
CA LYS A 38 11.95 19.14 -15.89
C LYS A 38 10.44 19.11 -16.06
N ARG A 39 9.92 18.25 -16.94
CA ARG A 39 8.47 18.14 -17.21
C ARG A 39 7.67 17.70 -15.98
N ILE A 40 8.18 16.72 -15.24
CA ILE A 40 7.48 16.24 -14.03
C ILE A 40 7.59 17.23 -12.87
N VAL A 41 8.76 17.83 -12.64
CA VAL A 41 8.95 18.85 -11.60
C VAL A 41 8.10 20.09 -11.88
N ALA A 42 7.91 20.47 -13.16
CA ALA A 42 7.04 21.57 -13.56
C ALA A 42 5.56 21.35 -13.22
N LEU A 43 5.12 20.14 -12.88
CA LEU A 43 3.75 19.92 -12.38
C LEU A 43 3.48 20.69 -11.08
N LYS A 44 4.53 21.03 -10.32
CA LYS A 44 4.44 21.86 -9.12
C LYS A 44 3.94 23.28 -9.40
N ASP A 45 4.13 23.81 -10.61
CA ASP A 45 3.61 25.13 -11.00
C ASP A 45 2.08 25.14 -11.01
N LYS A 46 1.47 24.01 -11.39
CA LYS A 46 0.02 23.82 -11.39
C LYS A 46 -0.50 23.36 -10.03
N TYR A 47 0.28 22.55 -9.31
CA TYR A 47 -0.08 21.99 -8.01
C TYR A 47 0.99 22.34 -6.96
N PRO A 48 0.97 23.53 -6.36
CA PRO A 48 2.06 23.99 -5.48
C PRO A 48 2.27 23.16 -4.20
N HIS A 49 1.29 22.33 -3.83
CA HIS A 49 1.36 21.40 -2.70
C HIS A 49 2.02 20.06 -3.08
N LEU A 50 2.21 19.80 -4.37
CA LEU A 50 2.87 18.61 -4.88
C LEU A 50 4.34 18.61 -4.48
N LYS A 51 4.80 17.46 -4.01
CA LYS A 51 6.22 17.16 -3.84
C LYS A 51 6.60 16.12 -4.86
N VAL A 52 7.75 16.32 -5.48
CA VAL A 52 8.33 15.43 -6.50
C VAL A 52 9.71 15.03 -6.00
N THR A 53 9.85 13.79 -5.55
CA THR A 53 11.13 13.21 -5.14
C THR A 53 11.72 12.34 -6.25
N LEU A 54 13.05 12.19 -6.24
CA LEU A 54 13.79 11.30 -7.13
C LEU A 54 13.96 9.94 -6.44
N ALA A 55 13.49 8.84 -7.02
CA ALA A 55 13.90 7.52 -6.54
C ALA A 55 15.32 7.17 -7.02
N ILE A 56 16.08 6.36 -6.30
CA ILE A 56 17.35 5.78 -6.77
C ILE A 56 17.37 4.33 -6.31
N GLY A 57 17.44 3.38 -7.24
CA GLY A 57 17.17 1.99 -6.90
C GLY A 57 16.45 1.20 -7.97
N GLY A 58 15.58 0.32 -7.52
CA GLY A 58 14.74 -0.53 -8.34
C GLY A 58 15.34 -1.91 -8.54
N TRP A 59 14.45 -2.90 -8.71
CA TRP A 59 14.79 -4.29 -8.95
C TRP A 59 15.93 -4.48 -9.97
N ASN A 60 15.88 -3.78 -11.11
CA ASN A 60 16.85 -3.93 -12.20
C ASN A 60 18.27 -3.43 -11.88
N GLU A 61 18.44 -2.53 -10.91
CA GLU A 61 19.75 -2.01 -10.51
C GLU A 61 20.58 -3.01 -9.67
N GLY A 62 19.93 -4.01 -9.08
CA GLY A 62 20.59 -4.98 -8.22
C GLY A 62 21.05 -4.41 -6.88
N SER A 63 21.85 -5.17 -6.14
CA SER A 63 22.37 -4.80 -4.81
C SER A 63 23.88 -4.50 -4.73
N PRO A 64 24.79 -5.11 -5.53
CA PRO A 64 26.23 -4.96 -5.34
C PRO A 64 26.77 -3.53 -5.37
N ARG A 65 26.23 -2.68 -6.26
CA ARG A 65 26.66 -1.27 -6.37
C ARG A 65 26.30 -0.49 -5.09
N TYR A 66 25.10 -0.72 -4.55
CA TYR A 66 24.66 -0.11 -3.31
C TYR A 66 25.44 -0.64 -2.11
N SER A 67 25.65 -1.95 -2.02
CA SER A 67 26.47 -2.57 -0.96
C SER A 67 27.88 -1.97 -0.93
N ASN A 68 28.53 -1.86 -2.09
CA ASN A 68 29.85 -1.23 -2.19
C ASN A 68 29.83 0.25 -1.83
N MET A 69 28.85 1.03 -2.31
CA MET A 69 28.72 2.46 -2.01
C MET A 69 28.48 2.70 -0.51
N ALA A 70 27.62 1.90 0.12
CA ALA A 70 27.30 2.06 1.53
C ALA A 70 28.45 1.61 2.46
N SER A 71 29.39 0.79 1.96
CA SER A 71 30.41 0.12 2.78
C SER A 71 31.46 1.03 3.44
N LYS A 72 31.72 2.22 2.91
CA LYS A 72 32.74 3.15 3.42
C LYS A 72 32.18 4.55 3.61
N ALA A 73 32.69 5.28 4.60
CA ALA A 73 32.25 6.64 4.86
C ALA A 73 32.53 7.57 3.67
N GLU A 74 33.69 7.41 3.02
CA GLU A 74 34.09 8.23 1.87
C GLU A 74 33.18 8.02 0.65
N SER A 75 32.75 6.77 0.40
CA SER A 75 31.84 6.47 -0.72
C SER A 75 30.41 6.92 -0.45
N ARG A 76 29.95 6.85 0.80
CA ARG A 76 28.64 7.41 1.19
C ARG A 76 28.63 8.93 1.09
N ASP A 77 29.67 9.61 1.58
CA ASP A 77 29.81 11.07 1.46
C ASP A 77 29.83 11.52 -0.01
N ALA A 78 30.57 10.82 -0.87
CA ALA A 78 30.56 11.07 -2.31
C ALA A 78 29.16 10.90 -2.92
N PHE A 79 28.44 9.85 -2.54
CA PHE A 79 27.06 9.62 -2.99
C PHE A 79 26.12 10.73 -2.51
N VAL A 80 26.14 11.09 -1.22
CA VAL A 80 25.34 12.17 -0.63
C VAL A 80 25.53 13.49 -1.38
N LYS A 81 26.80 13.88 -1.62
CA LYS A 81 27.13 15.10 -2.39
C LYS A 81 26.57 15.04 -3.81
N SER A 82 26.68 13.88 -4.45
CA SER A 82 26.16 13.68 -5.81
C SER A 82 24.63 13.85 -5.85
N VAL A 83 23.91 13.28 -4.88
CA VAL A 83 22.45 13.40 -4.77
C VAL A 83 22.05 14.86 -4.58
N LEU A 84 22.71 15.60 -3.67
CA LEU A 84 22.42 17.02 -3.47
C LEU A 84 22.55 17.84 -4.76
N LEU A 85 23.55 17.55 -5.59
CA LEU A 85 23.70 18.19 -6.90
C LEU A 85 22.51 17.88 -7.82
N MET A 86 22.08 16.62 -7.89
CA MET A 86 20.91 16.22 -8.70
C MET A 86 19.62 16.90 -8.24
N LEU A 87 19.35 16.87 -6.93
CA LEU A 87 18.15 17.48 -6.36
C LEU A 87 18.12 18.99 -6.64
N ASN A 88 19.25 19.68 -6.44
CA ASN A 88 19.33 21.12 -6.69
C ASN A 88 19.25 21.48 -8.19
N ASN A 89 19.88 20.69 -9.07
CA ASN A 89 19.91 20.98 -10.51
C ASN A 89 18.53 20.84 -11.14
N TYR A 90 17.79 19.80 -10.76
CA TYR A 90 16.48 19.50 -11.34
C TYR A 90 15.30 19.94 -10.47
N LYS A 91 15.56 20.55 -9.31
CA LYS A 91 14.54 21.09 -8.38
C LYS A 91 13.57 20.04 -7.82
N PHE A 92 14.09 18.83 -7.59
CA PHE A 92 13.39 17.81 -6.81
C PHE A 92 13.26 18.24 -5.34
N ASP A 93 12.20 17.78 -4.68
CA ASP A 93 11.93 18.07 -3.26
C ASP A 93 12.60 17.06 -2.31
N GLY A 94 13.29 16.05 -2.82
CA GLY A 94 13.85 14.99 -1.99
C GLY A 94 14.25 13.73 -2.76
N LEU A 95 14.61 12.70 -2.00
CA LEU A 95 15.09 11.40 -2.47
C LEU A 95 14.23 10.26 -1.89
N ASP A 96 13.92 9.27 -2.70
CA ASP A 96 13.45 7.95 -2.28
C ASP A 96 14.54 6.90 -2.54
N LEU A 97 14.95 6.15 -1.52
CA LEU A 97 15.92 5.06 -1.66
C LEU A 97 15.20 3.75 -1.92
N ASP A 98 15.47 3.12 -3.05
CA ASP A 98 14.91 1.81 -3.40
C ASP A 98 16.01 0.76 -3.63
N TRP A 99 16.86 0.60 -2.61
CA TRP A 99 17.90 -0.43 -2.64
C TRP A 99 17.25 -1.79 -2.43
N GLU A 100 17.20 -2.61 -3.48
CA GLU A 100 16.64 -3.97 -3.45
C GLU A 100 17.72 -5.07 -3.50
N TYR A 101 18.14 -5.69 -2.40
CA TYR A 101 17.95 -5.27 -1.01
C TYR A 101 19.30 -5.33 -0.27
N PRO A 102 19.51 -4.53 0.79
CA PRO A 102 20.63 -4.73 1.71
C PRO A 102 20.72 -6.22 2.10
N THR A 103 21.92 -6.79 2.15
CA THR A 103 22.22 -8.19 2.51
C THR A 103 21.75 -9.27 1.53
N LYS A 104 20.96 -8.92 0.51
CA LYS A 104 20.43 -9.85 -0.50
C LYS A 104 20.92 -9.50 -1.90
N ARG A 105 20.69 -10.41 -2.85
CA ARG A 105 20.99 -10.22 -4.28
C ARG A 105 22.45 -9.79 -4.50
N ASP A 106 23.37 -10.57 -3.91
CA ASP A 106 24.83 -10.31 -3.86
C ASP A 106 25.29 -9.16 -2.93
N GLY A 107 24.39 -8.63 -2.11
CA GLY A 107 24.70 -7.80 -0.94
C GLY A 107 25.46 -8.57 0.16
N LYS A 108 25.90 -7.84 1.18
CA LYS A 108 26.76 -8.31 2.27
C LYS A 108 26.04 -8.17 3.61
N PRO A 109 26.31 -9.03 4.62
CA PRO A 109 25.63 -8.95 5.91
C PRO A 109 25.74 -7.59 6.61
N TYR A 110 26.87 -6.90 6.44
CA TYR A 110 27.10 -5.55 6.98
C TYR A 110 26.25 -4.45 6.31
N ASP A 111 25.57 -4.74 5.21
CA ASP A 111 24.67 -3.79 4.54
C ASP A 111 23.55 -3.32 5.46
N ARG A 112 23.08 -4.19 6.38
CA ARG A 112 22.04 -3.83 7.36
C ARG A 112 22.42 -2.60 8.17
N GLU A 113 23.66 -2.55 8.65
CA GLU A 113 24.17 -1.40 9.43
C GLU A 113 24.57 -0.24 8.52
N ASN A 114 25.21 -0.54 7.38
CA ASN A 114 25.62 0.49 6.43
C ASN A 114 24.45 1.25 5.81
N PHE A 115 23.30 0.60 5.61
CA PHE A 115 22.09 1.26 5.14
C PHE A 115 21.58 2.29 6.16
N VAL A 116 21.64 1.99 7.46
CA VAL A 116 21.32 2.97 8.50
C VAL A 116 22.29 4.15 8.49
N LEU A 117 23.60 3.89 8.32
CA LEU A 117 24.60 4.95 8.23
C LEU A 117 24.36 5.87 7.02
N LEU A 118 24.06 5.28 5.87
CA LEU A 118 23.72 6.01 4.65
C LEU A 118 22.48 6.89 4.84
N VAL A 119 21.40 6.33 5.39
CA VAL A 119 20.15 7.07 5.64
C VAL A 119 20.37 8.19 6.64
N LYS A 120 21.15 7.95 7.71
CA LYS A 120 21.52 9.00 8.67
C LYS A 120 22.28 10.14 8.00
N GLU A 121 23.32 9.83 7.22
CA GLU A 121 24.16 10.84 6.56
C GLU A 121 23.37 11.64 5.52
N LEU A 122 22.47 11.00 4.76
CA LEU A 122 21.53 11.70 3.87
C LEU A 122 20.58 12.61 4.64
N SER A 123 19.97 12.11 5.71
CA SER A 123 19.02 12.88 6.54
C SER A 123 19.69 14.14 7.09
N GLU A 124 20.90 14.02 7.65
CA GLU A 124 21.69 15.15 8.17
C GLU A 124 22.04 16.15 7.07
N ALA A 125 22.43 15.68 5.88
CA ALA A 125 22.75 16.54 4.74
C ALA A 125 21.54 17.25 4.13
N PHE A 126 20.33 16.69 4.29
CA PHE A 126 19.09 17.22 3.73
C PHE A 126 18.44 18.30 4.61
N GLN A 127 18.68 18.28 5.92
CA GLN A 127 18.09 19.22 6.89
C GLN A 127 18.20 20.70 6.47
N PRO A 128 19.37 21.22 6.05
CA PRO A 128 19.50 22.65 5.68
C PRO A 128 18.66 23.06 4.47
N TYR A 129 18.27 22.11 3.62
CA TYR A 129 17.52 22.35 2.39
C TYR A 129 16.02 22.05 2.54
N GLY A 130 15.62 21.40 3.63
CA GLY A 130 14.25 20.91 3.82
C GLY A 130 13.86 19.84 2.81
N TYR A 131 14.82 19.05 2.32
CA TYR A 131 14.55 17.93 1.42
C TYR A 131 13.92 16.76 2.16
N ILE A 132 13.00 16.08 1.48
CA ILE A 132 12.33 14.87 1.96
C ILE A 132 13.24 13.66 1.72
N LEU A 133 13.35 12.76 2.69
CA LEU A 133 14.04 11.49 2.55
C LEU A 133 13.10 10.33 2.88
N THR A 134 12.86 9.47 1.89
CA THR A 134 12.06 8.25 2.03
C THR A 134 12.83 7.03 1.57
N ALA A 135 12.31 5.84 1.87
CA ALA A 135 12.84 4.60 1.31
C ALA A 135 11.72 3.60 1.03
N ALA A 136 11.83 2.90 -0.10
CA ALA A 136 11.05 1.74 -0.43
C ALA A 136 11.68 0.48 0.19
N LEU A 137 10.93 -0.24 1.03
CA LEU A 137 11.40 -1.43 1.73
C LEU A 137 10.59 -2.66 1.35
N GLY A 138 11.27 -3.77 1.10
CA GLY A 138 10.64 -5.07 0.85
C GLY A 138 9.87 -5.61 2.05
N ALA A 139 8.65 -6.12 1.82
CA ALA A 139 7.70 -6.53 2.85
C ALA A 139 7.85 -7.98 3.37
N GLY A 140 8.66 -8.81 2.71
CA GLY A 140 8.86 -10.20 3.13
C GLY A 140 9.62 -10.33 4.45
N LYS A 141 9.15 -11.18 5.37
CA LYS A 141 9.71 -11.39 6.71
C LYS A 141 11.24 -11.50 6.73
N THR A 142 11.79 -12.45 5.97
CA THR A 142 13.25 -12.66 5.94
C THR A 142 14.00 -11.43 5.42
N THR A 143 13.42 -10.67 4.48
CA THR A 143 14.02 -9.41 4.03
C THR A 143 14.03 -8.40 5.16
N MET A 144 12.91 -8.21 5.85
CA MET A 144 12.85 -7.24 6.95
C MET A 144 13.82 -7.58 8.09
N GLU A 145 13.91 -8.85 8.48
CA GLU A 145 14.79 -9.33 9.55
C GLU A 145 16.28 -9.14 9.22
N THR A 146 16.66 -9.41 7.97
CA THR A 146 18.08 -9.42 7.55
C THR A 146 18.57 -8.08 7.02
N ALA A 147 17.72 -7.32 6.32
CA ALA A 147 18.12 -6.11 5.61
C ALA A 147 18.00 -4.84 6.45
N TYR A 148 17.13 -4.80 7.46
CA TYR A 148 16.72 -3.53 8.07
C TYR A 148 16.88 -3.49 9.60
N ASP A 149 17.31 -2.32 10.09
CA ASP A 149 17.12 -1.90 11.49
C ASP A 149 15.97 -0.88 11.52
N LEU A 150 14.74 -1.40 11.58
CA LEU A 150 13.51 -0.65 11.35
C LEU A 150 13.36 0.57 12.29
N ALA A 151 13.67 0.40 13.58
CA ALA A 151 13.61 1.49 14.55
C ALA A 151 14.60 2.62 14.21
N LYS A 152 15.83 2.30 13.80
CA LYS A 152 16.81 3.32 13.39
C LYS A 152 16.43 3.96 12.07
N LEU A 153 15.95 3.20 11.09
CA LEU A 153 15.48 3.75 9.81
C LEU A 153 14.30 4.72 10.03
N SER A 154 13.32 4.32 10.86
CA SER A 154 12.17 5.17 11.21
C SER A 154 12.56 6.48 11.90
N ARG A 155 13.74 6.55 12.52
CA ARG A 155 14.25 7.80 13.12
C ARG A 155 14.66 8.82 12.06
N TYR A 156 15.32 8.38 10.99
CA TYR A 156 15.99 9.25 10.03
C TYR A 156 15.19 9.50 8.75
N LEU A 157 14.32 8.56 8.36
CA LEU A 157 13.39 8.70 7.23
C LEU A 157 12.19 9.56 7.62
N ASP A 158 11.71 10.38 6.70
CA ASP A 158 10.43 11.10 6.84
C ASP A 158 9.25 10.14 6.73
N LEU A 159 9.28 9.28 5.71
CA LEU A 159 8.30 8.24 5.43
C LEU A 159 8.98 6.95 4.97
N ILE A 160 8.35 5.81 5.24
CA ILE A 160 8.76 4.48 4.80
C ILE A 160 7.70 3.94 3.85
N HIS A 161 8.07 3.78 2.58
CA HIS A 161 7.21 3.17 1.55
C HIS A 161 7.35 1.65 1.64
N MET A 162 6.40 0.97 2.25
CA MET A 162 6.43 -0.49 2.34
C MET A 162 5.84 -1.09 1.07
N MET A 163 6.63 -1.89 0.37
CA MET A 163 6.22 -2.59 -0.86
C MET A 163 5.31 -3.78 -0.51
N CYS A 164 4.09 -3.48 -0.07
CA CYS A 164 3.07 -4.45 0.33
C CYS A 164 2.41 -5.13 -0.89
N TYR A 165 3.23 -5.67 -1.77
CA TYR A 165 2.89 -6.40 -2.99
C TYR A 165 4.05 -7.34 -3.34
N ASP A 166 3.90 -8.17 -4.36
CA ASP A 166 4.83 -9.25 -4.69
C ASP A 166 5.05 -10.25 -3.56
N TYR A 167 4.01 -10.48 -2.76
CA TYR A 167 4.03 -11.53 -1.74
C TYR A 167 4.06 -12.92 -2.39
N HIS A 168 3.26 -13.10 -3.46
CA HIS A 168 3.22 -14.35 -4.23
C HIS A 168 3.36 -14.12 -5.72
N GLY A 169 3.93 -15.10 -6.40
CA GLY A 169 4.15 -15.11 -7.83
C GLY A 169 4.56 -16.50 -8.31
N THR A 170 4.98 -16.62 -9.58
CA THR A 170 5.32 -17.94 -10.15
C THR A 170 6.51 -18.62 -9.47
N TRP A 171 7.33 -17.84 -8.74
CA TRP A 171 8.45 -18.35 -7.95
C TRP A 171 8.03 -19.27 -6.80
N ASP A 172 6.77 -19.20 -6.36
CA ASP A 172 6.25 -20.09 -5.31
C ASP A 172 5.94 -21.50 -5.86
N GLY A 173 5.77 -21.65 -7.17
CA GLY A 173 5.34 -22.90 -7.80
C GLY A 173 3.88 -23.29 -7.54
N VAL A 174 3.15 -22.48 -6.74
CA VAL A 174 1.72 -22.55 -6.48
C VAL A 174 1.04 -21.21 -6.75
N LEU A 175 -0.27 -21.21 -6.94
CA LEU A 175 -1.08 -20.01 -7.11
C LEU A 175 -1.15 -19.21 -5.81
N GLY A 176 -1.05 -17.88 -5.89
CA GLY A 176 -1.17 -16.99 -4.74
C GLY A 176 -1.56 -15.56 -5.12
N ALA A 177 -1.95 -14.77 -4.13
CA ALA A 177 -2.32 -13.37 -4.28
C ALA A 177 -1.09 -12.48 -4.42
N ASN A 178 -1.10 -11.49 -5.33
CA ASN A 178 -0.01 -10.50 -5.42
C ASN A 178 0.16 -9.71 -4.10
N ALA A 179 -0.95 -9.20 -3.56
CA ALA A 179 -1.00 -8.42 -2.33
C ALA A 179 -2.16 -8.87 -1.43
N PRO A 180 -2.07 -10.04 -0.77
CA PRO A 180 -3.12 -10.49 0.13
C PRO A 180 -3.23 -9.52 1.32
N LEU A 181 -4.46 -9.06 1.66
CA LEU A 181 -4.64 -8.28 2.88
C LEU A 181 -4.30 -9.13 4.11
N ARG A 182 -4.77 -10.39 4.11
CA ARG A 182 -4.51 -11.39 5.16
C ARG A 182 -3.94 -12.66 4.56
N GLY A 183 -3.12 -13.35 5.34
CA GLY A 183 -2.52 -14.62 4.95
C GLY A 183 -3.57 -15.74 4.82
N ILE A 184 -3.19 -16.82 4.14
CA ILE A 184 -4.05 -18.00 3.95
C ILE A 184 -4.19 -18.86 5.22
N ASN A 185 -3.41 -18.58 6.26
CA ASN A 185 -3.53 -19.13 7.61
C ASN A 185 -2.78 -18.22 8.60
N ASP A 186 -2.81 -18.57 9.89
CA ASP A 186 -2.19 -17.76 10.95
C ASP A 186 -0.64 -17.82 10.91
N GLU A 187 -0.07 -18.84 10.26
CA GLU A 187 1.37 -18.98 10.06
C GLU A 187 1.90 -18.20 8.85
N ASP A 188 1.02 -17.74 7.96
CA ASP A 188 1.38 -17.06 6.73
C ASP A 188 1.79 -15.60 6.97
N THR A 189 3.11 -15.38 6.93
CA THR A 189 3.73 -14.07 7.13
C THR A 189 3.75 -13.18 5.88
N LEU A 190 3.28 -13.69 4.74
CA LEU A 190 3.30 -12.99 3.46
C LEU A 190 1.98 -12.27 3.20
N SER A 191 1.60 -11.37 4.10
CA SER A 191 0.40 -10.53 3.95
C SER A 191 0.59 -9.10 4.43
N VAL A 192 -0.24 -8.20 3.90
CA VAL A 192 -0.23 -6.76 4.23
C VAL A 192 -0.44 -6.55 5.73
N GLU A 193 -1.43 -7.23 6.32
CA GLU A 193 -1.73 -7.13 7.74
C GLU A 193 -0.55 -7.57 8.60
N TRP A 194 0.04 -8.74 8.30
CA TRP A 194 1.20 -9.23 9.02
C TRP A 194 2.40 -8.27 8.92
N THR A 195 2.70 -7.75 7.72
CA THR A 195 3.79 -6.80 7.51
C THR A 195 3.59 -5.53 8.32
N VAL A 196 2.38 -4.96 8.35
CA VAL A 196 2.07 -3.74 9.12
C VAL A 196 2.26 -4.00 10.62
N GLU A 197 1.74 -5.10 11.15
CA GLU A 197 1.92 -5.47 12.56
C GLU A 197 3.39 -5.72 12.93
N TYR A 198 4.14 -6.33 12.02
CA TYR A 198 5.57 -6.54 12.19
C TYR A 198 6.31 -5.20 12.31
N LEU A 199 6.05 -4.24 11.42
CA LEU A 199 6.70 -2.92 11.47
C LEU A 199 6.35 -2.15 12.75
N LEU A 200 5.08 -2.16 13.16
CA LEU A 200 4.62 -1.52 14.40
C LEU A 200 5.32 -2.12 15.63
N SER A 201 5.38 -3.44 15.73
CA SER A 201 6.04 -4.15 16.83
C SER A 201 7.57 -3.95 16.84
N HIS A 202 8.18 -3.54 15.73
CA HIS A 202 9.61 -3.29 15.59
C HIS A 202 9.99 -1.80 15.60
N GLY A 203 9.11 -0.94 16.14
CA GLY A 203 9.41 0.45 16.46
C GLY A 203 9.24 1.42 15.29
N VAL A 204 8.58 1.01 14.21
CA VAL A 204 8.16 1.94 13.15
C VAL A 204 6.93 2.70 13.61
N SER A 205 6.97 4.02 13.50
CA SER A 205 5.81 4.83 13.85
C SER A 205 4.71 4.73 12.78
N PRO A 206 3.43 4.53 13.16
CA PRO A 206 2.34 4.36 12.18
C PRO A 206 2.24 5.55 11.22
N TYR A 207 2.39 6.79 11.71
CA TYR A 207 2.31 7.99 10.87
C TYR A 207 3.49 8.17 9.90
N LYS A 208 4.57 7.38 10.02
CA LYS A 208 5.66 7.33 9.04
C LYS A 208 5.52 6.17 8.05
N MET A 209 4.63 5.23 8.31
CA MET A 209 4.43 4.05 7.47
C MET A 209 3.49 4.40 6.32
N VAL A 210 3.93 4.12 5.09
CA VAL A 210 3.15 4.31 3.87
C VAL A 210 2.97 2.97 3.21
N MET A 211 1.73 2.51 3.13
CA MET A 211 1.40 1.17 2.65
C MET A 211 1.31 1.14 1.12
N GLY A 212 2.10 0.28 0.47
CA GLY A 212 2.09 0.10 -0.98
C GLY A 212 0.85 -0.62 -1.49
N LEU A 213 0.35 -0.19 -2.64
CA LEU A 213 -0.80 -0.76 -3.33
C LEU A 213 -0.40 -1.06 -4.79
N PRO A 214 -0.54 -2.31 -5.26
CA PRO A 214 -0.20 -2.63 -6.63
C PRO A 214 -1.34 -2.22 -7.59
N MET A 215 -0.97 -1.63 -8.71
CA MET A 215 -1.84 -1.38 -9.87
C MET A 215 -1.56 -2.39 -10.99
N TYR A 216 -1.21 -3.62 -10.61
CA TYR A 216 -0.89 -4.73 -11.48
C TYR A 216 -1.27 -6.05 -10.80
N GLY A 217 -1.32 -7.12 -11.59
CA GLY A 217 -1.52 -8.48 -11.14
C GLY A 217 -0.34 -9.38 -11.48
N ARG A 218 -0.30 -10.51 -10.78
CA ARG A 218 0.60 -11.63 -11.09
C ARG A 218 -0.16 -12.67 -11.89
N THR A 219 0.45 -13.10 -13.00
CA THR A 219 -0.18 -14.03 -13.94
C THR A 219 0.40 -15.44 -13.77
N PHE A 220 -0.44 -16.45 -13.91
CA PHE A 220 -0.09 -17.84 -13.72
C PHE A 220 -0.63 -18.70 -14.85
N ILE A 221 0.06 -19.82 -15.10
CA ILE A 221 -0.44 -20.91 -15.93
C ILE A 221 -0.52 -22.14 -15.03
N LEU A 222 -1.70 -22.74 -14.91
CA LEU A 222 -1.91 -23.95 -14.12
C LEU A 222 -1.05 -25.10 -14.67
N ARG A 223 -0.53 -25.95 -13.80
CA ARG A 223 0.20 -27.15 -14.23
C ARG A 223 -0.74 -28.20 -14.83
N ASP A 224 -1.94 -28.31 -14.27
CA ASP A 224 -3.01 -29.17 -14.77
C ASP A 224 -4.21 -28.30 -15.22
N PRO A 225 -4.42 -28.12 -16.54
CA PRO A 225 -5.55 -27.36 -17.08
C PRO A 225 -6.93 -27.91 -16.68
N SER A 226 -7.01 -29.18 -16.24
CA SER A 226 -8.27 -29.81 -15.82
C SER A 226 -8.69 -29.44 -14.40
N THR A 227 -7.81 -28.80 -13.61
CA THR A 227 -8.07 -28.35 -12.23
C THR A 227 -9.35 -27.53 -12.15
N LYS A 228 -10.34 -27.99 -11.39
CA LYS A 228 -11.66 -27.32 -11.30
C LYS A 228 -11.70 -26.26 -10.20
N VAL A 229 -11.16 -26.58 -9.03
CA VAL A 229 -11.14 -25.69 -7.87
C VAL A 229 -9.73 -25.14 -7.72
N LEU A 230 -9.62 -23.82 -7.61
CA LEU A 230 -8.35 -23.14 -7.35
C LEU A 230 -8.26 -22.81 -5.86
N GLU A 231 -7.14 -23.18 -5.27
CA GLU A 231 -6.78 -22.93 -3.88
C GLU A 231 -5.43 -22.22 -3.81
N PHE A 232 -5.41 -21.03 -3.23
CA PHE A 232 -4.18 -20.26 -3.02
C PHE A 232 -3.27 -20.99 -2.01
N GLY A 233 -1.97 -21.01 -2.29
CA GLY A 233 -0.97 -21.75 -1.52
C GLY A 233 -0.86 -23.24 -1.86
N SER A 234 -1.79 -23.80 -2.62
CA SER A 234 -1.84 -25.24 -2.89
C SER A 234 -1.87 -25.60 -4.38
N THR A 235 -2.57 -24.82 -5.20
CA THR A 235 -2.77 -25.17 -6.61
C THR A 235 -1.49 -25.02 -7.42
N PRO A 236 -0.93 -26.08 -8.02
CA PRO A 236 0.36 -26.01 -8.70
C PRO A 236 0.30 -25.20 -10.00
N VAL A 237 1.31 -24.36 -10.22
CA VAL A 237 1.49 -23.56 -11.42
C VAL A 237 2.79 -23.93 -12.15
N GLN A 238 2.90 -23.49 -13.39
CA GLN A 238 4.15 -23.49 -14.14
C GLN A 238 5.11 -22.43 -13.57
N SER A 239 6.42 -22.60 -13.79
CA SER A 239 7.44 -21.66 -13.33
C SER A 239 7.40 -20.31 -14.07
N THR A 240 6.66 -20.23 -15.19
CA THR A 240 6.53 -19.03 -16.01
C THR A 240 5.05 -18.70 -16.19
N GLY A 241 4.70 -17.42 -15.99
CA GLY A 241 3.37 -16.87 -16.27
C GLY A 241 3.28 -16.37 -17.71
N PHE A 242 2.09 -15.99 -18.15
CA PHE A 242 1.92 -15.37 -19.46
C PHE A 242 2.21 -13.85 -19.41
N LYS A 243 2.19 -13.20 -20.57
CA LYS A 243 2.55 -11.78 -20.70
C LYS A 243 1.33 -10.92 -20.95
N GLY A 244 1.29 -9.72 -20.36
CA GLY A 244 0.37 -8.67 -20.78
C GLY A 244 0.67 -8.18 -22.21
N PRO A 245 -0.34 -7.72 -22.97
CA PRO A 245 -0.19 -7.27 -24.36
C PRO A 245 0.66 -5.99 -24.55
N TYR A 246 0.78 -5.16 -23.51
CA TYR A 246 1.53 -3.91 -23.49
C TYR A 246 2.74 -3.99 -22.55
N THR A 247 2.57 -4.54 -21.34
CA THR A 247 3.66 -4.69 -20.35
C THR A 247 4.73 -5.68 -20.82
N GLY A 248 4.33 -6.74 -21.53
CA GLY A 248 5.26 -7.65 -22.23
C GLY A 248 6.16 -8.51 -21.33
N GLU A 249 5.94 -8.47 -20.01
CA GLU A 249 6.69 -9.21 -19.00
C GLU A 249 5.94 -10.48 -18.58
N ALA A 250 6.66 -11.61 -18.49
CA ALA A 250 6.03 -12.88 -18.14
C ALA A 250 5.75 -12.93 -16.62
N GLY A 251 4.53 -13.30 -16.23
CA GLY A 251 4.17 -13.29 -14.81
C GLY A 251 3.61 -11.96 -14.33
N PHE A 252 3.45 -10.95 -15.20
CA PHE A 252 3.06 -9.59 -14.84
C PHE A 252 2.05 -9.04 -15.85
N MET A 253 1.06 -8.30 -15.35
CA MET A 253 0.07 -7.61 -16.18
C MET A 253 -0.45 -6.37 -15.45
N GLY A 254 -0.48 -5.21 -16.11
CA GLY A 254 -0.97 -3.96 -15.54
C GLY A 254 -2.49 -3.96 -15.38
N TYR A 255 -3.04 -3.20 -14.42
CA TYR A 255 -4.48 -3.14 -14.23
C TYR A 255 -5.24 -2.66 -15.48
N ASN A 256 -4.67 -1.72 -16.25
CA ASN A 256 -5.18 -1.29 -17.56
C ASN A 256 -5.35 -2.44 -18.57
N GLU A 257 -4.53 -3.47 -18.49
CA GLU A 257 -4.66 -4.68 -19.31
C GLU A 257 -5.68 -5.64 -18.70
N ILE A 258 -5.63 -5.82 -17.38
CA ILE A 258 -6.48 -6.76 -16.64
C ILE A 258 -7.94 -6.34 -16.68
N CYS A 259 -8.25 -5.06 -16.47
CA CYS A 259 -9.62 -4.58 -16.41
C CYS A 259 -10.32 -4.73 -17.77
N VAL A 260 -9.58 -4.61 -18.88
CA VAL A 260 -10.09 -4.90 -20.23
C VAL A 260 -10.34 -6.40 -20.38
N ALA A 261 -9.44 -7.25 -19.90
CA ALA A 261 -9.63 -8.70 -19.89
C ALA A 261 -10.83 -9.12 -19.02
N ALA A 262 -11.10 -8.42 -17.92
CA ALA A 262 -12.22 -8.66 -17.00
C ALA A 262 -13.55 -8.04 -17.45
N SER A 263 -13.60 -7.35 -18.59
CA SER A 263 -14.80 -6.66 -19.05
C SER A 263 -15.92 -7.62 -19.50
N ASN A 264 -17.16 -7.13 -19.50
CA ASN A 264 -18.34 -7.91 -19.88
C ASN A 264 -18.22 -8.51 -21.29
N GLY A 265 -18.52 -9.80 -21.42
CA GLY A 265 -18.42 -10.54 -22.69
C GLY A 265 -17.04 -11.13 -22.97
N SER A 266 -16.09 -10.96 -22.05
CA SER A 266 -14.82 -11.69 -22.08
C SER A 266 -15.01 -13.16 -21.72
N GLN A 267 -14.01 -13.98 -22.07
CA GLN A 267 -13.92 -15.39 -21.70
C GLN A 267 -13.40 -15.62 -20.27
N TRP A 268 -13.10 -14.54 -19.54
CA TRP A 268 -12.52 -14.60 -18.20
C TRP A 268 -13.61 -14.71 -17.14
N GLU A 269 -13.52 -15.74 -16.30
CA GLU A 269 -14.39 -15.95 -15.16
C GLU A 269 -13.86 -15.18 -13.95
N TYR A 270 -14.70 -14.35 -13.32
CA TYR A 270 -14.36 -13.59 -12.12
C TYR A 270 -14.58 -14.42 -10.85
N HIS A 271 -13.61 -14.32 -9.93
CA HIS A 271 -13.67 -14.93 -8.61
C HIS A 271 -13.13 -13.99 -7.54
N TRP A 272 -13.56 -14.22 -6.31
CA TRP A 272 -13.09 -13.50 -5.12
C TRP A 272 -12.57 -14.50 -4.10
N HIS A 273 -11.32 -14.34 -3.67
CA HIS A 273 -10.75 -15.13 -2.58
C HIS A 273 -11.00 -14.40 -1.25
N GLU A 274 -12.02 -14.84 -0.52
CA GLU A 274 -12.52 -14.18 0.71
C GLU A 274 -11.43 -13.95 1.76
N GLN A 275 -10.60 -14.96 2.03
CA GLN A 275 -9.62 -14.88 3.12
C GLN A 275 -8.57 -13.80 2.90
N SER A 276 -8.06 -13.70 1.66
CA SER A 276 -7.03 -12.71 1.32
C SER A 276 -7.59 -11.39 0.78
N GLU A 277 -8.92 -11.29 0.66
CA GLU A 277 -9.64 -10.14 0.08
C GLU A 277 -9.10 -9.79 -1.33
N THR A 278 -8.90 -10.81 -2.16
CA THR A 278 -8.21 -10.69 -3.46
C THR A 278 -9.09 -11.16 -4.62
N PRO A 279 -9.32 -10.33 -5.65
CA PRO A 279 -9.93 -10.79 -6.88
C PRO A 279 -8.94 -11.60 -7.71
N TYR A 280 -9.46 -12.59 -8.42
CA TYR A 280 -8.72 -13.23 -9.50
C TYR A 280 -9.65 -13.52 -10.67
N ILE A 281 -9.09 -13.55 -11.88
CA ILE A 281 -9.80 -13.96 -13.09
C ILE A 281 -9.15 -15.19 -13.69
N ARG A 282 -9.97 -16.04 -14.32
CA ARG A 282 -9.54 -17.30 -14.92
C ARG A 282 -10.04 -17.48 -16.35
N ASP A 283 -9.17 -17.96 -17.23
CA ASP A 283 -9.51 -18.42 -18.58
C ASP A 283 -8.79 -19.75 -18.83
N GLY A 284 -9.51 -20.87 -18.69
CA GLY A 284 -8.94 -22.21 -18.82
C GLY A 284 -7.82 -22.47 -17.81
N GLU A 285 -6.58 -22.56 -18.31
CA GLU A 285 -5.36 -22.73 -17.49
C GLU A 285 -4.73 -21.41 -17.04
N LYS A 286 -5.18 -20.27 -17.57
CA LYS A 286 -4.60 -18.96 -17.26
C LYS A 286 -5.33 -18.34 -16.08
N VAL A 287 -4.57 -17.82 -15.13
CA VAL A 287 -5.09 -17.16 -13.94
C VAL A 287 -4.37 -15.84 -13.72
N ILE A 288 -5.09 -14.80 -13.33
CA ILE A 288 -4.54 -13.50 -12.95
C ILE A 288 -5.04 -13.19 -11.55
N ALA A 289 -4.13 -13.08 -10.58
CA ALA A 289 -4.44 -12.59 -9.23
C ALA A 289 -3.97 -11.13 -9.13
N TYR A 290 -4.87 -10.23 -8.76
CA TYR A 290 -4.66 -8.79 -8.91
C TYR A 290 -5.41 -7.98 -7.86
N ASP A 291 -5.35 -6.66 -7.97
CA ASP A 291 -6.15 -5.73 -7.18
C ASP A 291 -7.14 -4.98 -8.07
N ASN A 292 -8.40 -4.89 -7.63
CA ASN A 292 -9.42 -4.02 -8.22
C ASN A 292 -9.81 -2.92 -7.23
N GLY A 293 -10.72 -2.03 -7.63
CA GLY A 293 -11.24 -0.98 -6.78
C GLY A 293 -11.79 -1.49 -5.45
N ARG A 294 -12.49 -2.65 -5.44
CA ARG A 294 -12.98 -3.25 -4.19
C ARG A 294 -11.84 -3.62 -3.23
N SER A 295 -10.87 -4.41 -3.68
CA SER A 295 -9.75 -4.86 -2.83
C SER A 295 -8.87 -3.69 -2.38
N LEU A 296 -8.64 -2.70 -3.25
CA LEU A 296 -7.95 -1.48 -2.87
C LEU A 296 -8.74 -0.68 -1.83
N ALA A 297 -10.06 -0.52 -1.95
CA ALA A 297 -10.87 0.18 -0.96
C ALA A 297 -10.83 -0.50 0.42
N ILE A 298 -10.80 -1.84 0.47
CA ILE A 298 -10.61 -2.61 1.70
C ILE A 298 -9.24 -2.32 2.31
N LYS A 299 -8.16 -2.37 1.52
CA LYS A 299 -6.79 -2.04 1.97
C LYS A 299 -6.67 -0.60 2.45
N VAL A 300 -7.26 0.36 1.76
CA VAL A 300 -7.30 1.77 2.19
C VAL A 300 -7.98 1.90 3.54
N LYS A 301 -9.12 1.24 3.75
CA LYS A 301 -9.80 1.23 5.04
C LYS A 301 -8.89 0.67 6.14
N PHE A 302 -8.22 -0.46 5.88
CA PHE A 302 -7.24 -1.04 6.80
C PHE A 302 -6.13 -0.05 7.18
N ALA A 303 -5.53 0.64 6.20
CA ALA A 303 -4.49 1.65 6.46
C ALA A 303 -4.99 2.80 7.34
N ILE A 304 -6.21 3.29 7.10
CA ILE A 304 -6.82 4.34 7.91
C ILE A 304 -7.11 3.85 9.34
N ASP A 305 -7.59 2.62 9.51
CA ASP A 305 -7.84 2.03 10.82
C ASP A 305 -6.56 1.91 11.64
N LYS A 306 -5.46 1.49 11.00
CA LYS A 306 -4.13 1.39 11.62
C LYS A 306 -3.41 2.73 11.81
N ASN A 307 -4.05 3.86 11.46
CA ASN A 307 -3.46 5.21 11.55
C ASN A 307 -2.16 5.37 10.73
N LEU A 308 -2.06 4.68 9.58
CA LEU A 308 -0.87 4.76 8.76
C LEU A 308 -0.67 6.17 8.17
N GLY A 309 0.58 6.54 7.93
CA GLY A 309 0.99 7.85 7.41
C GLY A 309 0.51 8.14 5.99
N GLY A 310 0.29 7.10 5.19
CA GLY A 310 -0.24 7.25 3.85
C GLY A 310 -0.30 5.95 3.04
N LEU A 311 -0.47 6.12 1.74
CA LEU A 311 -0.50 5.05 0.75
C LEU A 311 0.49 5.37 -0.37
N MET A 312 1.09 4.34 -0.94
CA MET A 312 1.94 4.41 -2.13
C MET A 312 1.32 3.51 -3.21
N VAL A 313 1.51 3.84 -4.47
CA VAL A 313 0.99 3.04 -5.60
C VAL A 313 2.12 2.63 -6.52
N TRP A 314 2.14 1.37 -6.91
CA TRP A 314 3.05 0.85 -7.93
C TRP A 314 2.26 0.21 -9.09
N SER A 315 2.17 0.82 -10.26
CA SER A 315 2.56 2.20 -10.58
C SER A 315 1.43 2.91 -11.31
N ILE A 316 1.48 4.24 -11.32
CA ILE A 316 0.40 5.06 -11.88
C ILE A 316 0.17 4.82 -13.38
N ASP A 317 1.20 4.41 -14.13
CA ASP A 317 1.13 4.13 -15.56
C ASP A 317 0.42 2.81 -15.91
N THR A 318 0.10 1.97 -14.91
CA THR A 318 -0.68 0.74 -15.11
C THR A 318 -2.11 0.82 -14.57
N ASP A 319 -2.55 1.95 -14.00
CA ASP A 319 -3.98 2.23 -13.79
C ASP A 319 -4.71 2.36 -15.14
N ASP A 320 -6.04 2.34 -15.16
CA ASP A 320 -6.84 2.61 -16.36
C ASP A 320 -6.82 4.11 -16.73
N PHE A 321 -5.64 4.61 -17.12
CA PHE A 321 -5.42 6.01 -17.49
C PHE A 321 -6.16 6.44 -18.77
N LYS A 322 -6.75 5.48 -19.52
CA LYS A 322 -7.59 5.75 -20.70
C LYS A 322 -9.08 5.74 -20.39
N GLY A 323 -9.49 5.17 -19.27
CA GLY A 323 -10.90 5.07 -18.87
C GLY A 323 -11.71 4.14 -19.75
N LEU A 324 -11.16 2.95 -20.03
CA LEU A 324 -11.80 1.91 -20.82
C LEU A 324 -12.69 0.98 -19.99
N CYS A 325 -12.46 0.94 -18.68
CA CYS A 325 -13.07 0.01 -17.75
C CYS A 325 -14.03 0.75 -16.83
N ASN A 326 -15.11 0.07 -16.44
CA ASN A 326 -16.07 0.60 -15.47
C ASN A 326 -16.21 -0.39 -14.32
N GLU A 327 -15.92 0.06 -13.10
CA GLU A 327 -16.03 -0.75 -11.90
C GLU A 327 -17.18 -0.24 -11.03
N THR A 328 -18.13 -1.11 -10.70
CA THR A 328 -19.35 -0.74 -9.96
C THR A 328 -19.29 -1.09 -8.48
N ASP A 329 -18.40 -2.02 -8.10
CA ASP A 329 -18.50 -2.72 -6.81
C ASP A 329 -17.42 -2.27 -5.81
N ALA A 330 -16.66 -1.23 -6.15
CA ALA A 330 -15.51 -0.77 -5.36
C ALA A 330 -15.83 -0.45 -3.89
N TYR A 331 -17.06 -0.05 -3.59
CA TYR A 331 -17.45 0.39 -2.24
C TYR A 331 -18.47 -0.54 -1.56
N ILE A 332 -18.68 -1.76 -2.08
CA ILE A 332 -19.69 -2.68 -1.53
C ILE A 332 -19.46 -2.98 -0.05
N ASP A 333 -18.20 -3.12 0.39
CA ASP A 333 -17.89 -3.41 1.80
C ASP A 333 -18.19 -2.22 2.73
N PHE A 334 -18.12 -0.97 2.24
CA PHE A 334 -18.60 0.20 2.99
C PHE A 334 -20.12 0.17 3.14
N VAL A 335 -20.85 -0.23 2.10
CA VAL A 335 -22.31 -0.39 2.16
C VAL A 335 -22.70 -1.45 3.19
N GLU A 336 -22.04 -2.61 3.18
CA GLU A 336 -22.33 -3.69 4.12
C GLU A 336 -21.95 -3.32 5.57
N ARG A 337 -20.84 -2.61 5.79
CA ARG A 337 -20.50 -2.07 7.12
C ARG A 337 -21.53 -1.05 7.59
N HIS A 338 -21.92 -0.11 6.73
CA HIS A 338 -22.94 0.87 7.05
C HIS A 338 -24.26 0.22 7.46
N LYS A 339 -24.73 -0.80 6.73
CA LYS A 339 -25.95 -1.57 7.07
C LYS A 339 -25.87 -2.18 8.48
N ARG A 340 -24.70 -2.64 8.91
CA ARG A 340 -24.49 -3.14 10.28
C ARG A 340 -24.43 -1.99 11.30
N MET A 341 -23.70 -0.93 11.00
CA MET A 341 -23.58 0.25 11.88
C MET A 341 -24.93 0.86 12.24
N VAL A 342 -25.84 1.00 11.27
CA VAL A 342 -27.16 1.61 11.53
C VAL A 342 -28.09 0.77 12.42
N GLN A 343 -27.76 -0.51 12.62
CA GLN A 343 -28.50 -1.40 13.53
C GLN A 343 -28.02 -1.26 14.98
N ASP A 344 -26.85 -0.67 15.21
CA ASP A 344 -26.29 -0.47 16.55
C ASP A 344 -26.95 0.74 17.24
N PRO A 345 -27.55 0.58 18.43
CA PRO A 345 -28.16 1.69 19.16
C PRO A 345 -27.21 2.86 19.47
N LEU A 346 -25.90 2.59 19.61
CA LEU A 346 -24.89 3.61 19.91
C LEU A 346 -24.65 4.55 18.73
N VAL A 347 -24.91 4.12 17.49
CA VAL A 347 -24.67 4.95 16.30
C VAL A 347 -25.46 6.25 16.36
N GLN A 348 -26.69 6.22 16.88
CA GLN A 348 -27.55 7.40 16.99
C GLN A 348 -27.03 8.40 18.03
N LYS A 349 -26.41 7.88 19.10
CA LYS A 349 -25.74 8.71 20.11
C LYS A 349 -24.47 9.32 19.53
N ALA A 350 -23.65 8.53 18.82
CA ALA A 350 -22.42 8.98 18.16
C ALA A 350 -22.70 10.07 17.11
N VAL A 351 -23.70 9.87 16.25
CA VAL A 351 -24.13 10.82 15.22
C VAL A 351 -24.49 12.18 15.82
N LYS A 352 -25.22 12.18 16.94
CA LYS A 352 -25.58 13.40 17.67
C LYS A 352 -24.35 14.06 18.28
N THR A 353 -23.47 13.31 18.94
CA THR A 353 -22.25 13.88 19.54
C THR A 353 -21.33 14.50 18.50
N LEU A 354 -21.18 13.87 17.33
CA LEU A 354 -20.26 14.31 16.27
C LEU A 354 -20.80 15.46 15.43
N ASN A 355 -22.06 15.87 15.62
CA ASN A 355 -22.76 16.85 14.78
C ASN A 355 -22.63 16.50 13.28
N ILE A 356 -22.91 15.25 12.92
CA ILE A 356 -22.91 14.80 11.52
C ILE A 356 -23.94 15.64 10.73
N PRO A 357 -23.57 16.21 9.58
CA PRO A 357 -24.43 17.17 8.87
C PRO A 357 -25.66 16.51 8.25
N ASP A 358 -26.77 17.27 8.21
CA ASP A 358 -28.01 16.87 7.56
C ASP A 358 -27.87 16.88 6.03
N ALA A 359 -28.28 15.80 5.38
CA ALA A 359 -28.24 15.62 3.94
C ALA A 359 -29.00 16.73 3.18
N ASN A 360 -30.09 17.25 3.74
CA ASN A 360 -30.92 18.28 3.12
C ASN A 360 -30.23 19.66 3.08
N LEU A 361 -29.19 19.86 3.90
CA LEU A 361 -28.42 21.10 3.96
C LEU A 361 -27.17 21.06 3.06
N LEU A 362 -26.91 19.93 2.40
CA LEU A 362 -25.69 19.70 1.64
C LEU A 362 -25.97 19.63 0.13
N GLY A 363 -25.04 20.18 -0.65
CA GLY A 363 -25.03 20.00 -2.10
C GLY A 363 -24.46 18.64 -2.52
N SER A 364 -24.20 18.50 -3.82
CA SER A 364 -23.53 17.33 -4.39
C SER A 364 -22.10 17.13 -3.87
N ARG A 365 -21.48 18.20 -3.36
CA ARG A 365 -20.18 18.17 -2.66
C ARG A 365 -20.43 18.25 -1.16
N GLY A 366 -20.09 17.18 -0.46
CA GLY A 366 -20.27 17.05 0.99
C GLY A 366 -19.65 15.74 1.50
N PRO A 367 -19.70 15.50 2.82
CA PRO A 367 -19.26 14.24 3.40
C PRO A 367 -20.07 13.06 2.87
N HIS A 368 -19.49 11.88 2.99
CA HIS A 368 -20.11 10.61 2.63
C HIS A 368 -21.11 10.15 3.70
N TYR A 369 -20.79 10.31 4.97
CA TYR A 369 -21.70 10.00 6.07
C TYR A 369 -22.49 11.25 6.49
N VAL A 370 -23.81 11.18 6.35
CA VAL A 370 -24.75 12.28 6.60
C VAL A 370 -25.93 11.79 7.44
N VAL A 371 -26.72 12.71 7.98
CA VAL A 371 -28.01 12.39 8.62
C VAL A 371 -29.13 12.63 7.61
N LYS A 372 -30.00 11.64 7.42
CA LYS A 372 -31.24 11.76 6.64
C LYS A 372 -32.39 11.16 7.45
N ASP A 373 -33.47 11.93 7.61
CA ASP A 373 -34.64 11.53 8.40
C ASP A 373 -34.27 11.08 9.85
N GLY A 374 -33.26 11.73 10.43
CA GLY A 374 -32.76 11.42 11.78
C GLY A 374 -31.88 10.18 11.87
N LEU A 375 -31.56 9.52 10.76
CA LEU A 375 -30.73 8.31 10.71
C LEU A 375 -29.43 8.58 9.96
N LEU A 376 -28.36 7.88 10.34
CA LEU A 376 -27.11 7.87 9.57
C LEU A 376 -27.37 7.28 8.18
N SER A 377 -26.87 7.95 7.15
CA SER A 377 -27.00 7.54 5.76
C SER A 377 -25.66 7.67 5.05
N LEU A 378 -25.34 6.70 4.19
CA LEU A 378 -24.12 6.66 3.39
C LEU A 378 -24.39 7.17 1.95
N ARG A 379 -23.61 8.16 1.52
CA ARG A 379 -23.55 8.66 0.15
C ARG A 379 -22.30 8.11 -0.54
N LEU A 380 -22.50 7.20 -1.49
CA LEU A 380 -21.40 6.65 -2.26
C LEU A 380 -20.78 7.71 -3.20
N PRO A 381 -19.46 7.70 -3.38
CA PRO A 381 -18.79 8.48 -4.40
C PRO A 381 -19.31 8.11 -5.80
N HIS A 382 -19.35 9.11 -6.70
CA HIS A 382 -19.55 8.88 -8.12
C HIS A 382 -18.22 9.08 -8.86
N LEU A 383 -17.97 8.27 -9.90
CA LEU A 383 -16.85 8.46 -10.81
C LEU A 383 -16.87 9.89 -11.35
N LYS A 384 -15.79 10.64 -11.07
CA LYS A 384 -15.63 12.05 -11.47
C LYS A 384 -14.90 12.13 -12.79
N TYR A 385 -13.98 11.21 -13.01
CA TYR A 385 -13.20 11.07 -14.21
C TYR A 385 -13.39 9.66 -14.73
N SER A 386 -13.35 9.51 -16.06
CA SER A 386 -13.37 8.19 -16.67
C SER A 386 -12.02 7.50 -16.53
N ASN A 387 -10.92 8.25 -16.42
CA ASN A 387 -9.56 7.72 -16.32
C ASN A 387 -9.04 7.66 -14.87
N TYR A 388 -8.02 6.83 -14.68
CA TYR A 388 -7.35 6.59 -13.39
C TYR A 388 -8.34 6.11 -12.31
N ALA A 389 -9.12 5.08 -12.66
CA ALA A 389 -10.21 4.59 -11.82
C ALA A 389 -9.73 4.08 -10.46
N LEU A 390 -8.55 3.42 -10.39
CA LEU A 390 -8.01 2.96 -9.12
C LEU A 390 -7.51 4.13 -8.26
N MET A 391 -6.82 5.12 -8.84
CA MET A 391 -6.44 6.32 -8.09
C MET A 391 -7.66 7.08 -7.56
N GLN A 392 -8.72 7.20 -8.36
CA GLN A 392 -9.96 7.80 -7.87
C GLN A 392 -10.53 6.98 -6.71
N THR A 393 -10.58 5.66 -6.85
CA THR A 393 -11.08 4.76 -5.81
C THR A 393 -10.29 4.91 -4.51
N ILE A 394 -8.96 4.97 -4.58
CA ILE A 394 -8.10 5.22 -3.42
C ILE A 394 -8.48 6.53 -2.73
N ASN A 395 -8.57 7.63 -3.49
CA ASN A 395 -8.89 8.95 -2.92
C ASN A 395 -10.28 9.00 -2.26
N ASP A 396 -11.27 8.39 -2.91
CA ASP A 396 -12.64 8.37 -2.42
C ASP A 396 -12.76 7.41 -1.21
N ALA A 397 -12.10 6.25 -1.23
CA ALA A 397 -12.02 5.32 -0.11
C ALA A 397 -11.31 5.93 1.12
N ILE A 398 -10.29 6.78 0.94
CA ILE A 398 -9.68 7.52 2.07
C ILE A 398 -10.74 8.38 2.77
N SER A 399 -11.53 9.12 1.99
CA SER A 399 -12.53 10.04 2.54
C SER A 399 -13.64 9.26 3.27
N LEU A 400 -14.13 8.19 2.66
CA LEU A 400 -15.08 7.25 3.27
C LEU A 400 -14.53 6.66 4.58
N ALA A 401 -13.32 6.11 4.55
CA ALA A 401 -12.71 5.43 5.68
C ALA A 401 -12.45 6.37 6.87
N VAL A 402 -12.00 7.61 6.61
CA VAL A 402 -11.76 8.61 7.66
C VAL A 402 -13.07 9.01 8.35
N GLU A 403 -14.13 9.22 7.58
CA GLU A 403 -15.45 9.55 8.14
C GLU A 403 -16.05 8.38 8.90
N GLU A 404 -15.99 7.16 8.36
CA GLU A 404 -16.47 5.94 9.03
C GLU A 404 -15.71 5.71 10.34
N LYS A 405 -14.38 5.81 10.32
CA LYS A 405 -13.54 5.66 11.52
C LYS A 405 -13.91 6.67 12.60
N ARG A 406 -14.13 7.94 12.25
CA ARG A 406 -14.56 8.97 13.22
C ARG A 406 -15.86 8.58 13.93
N ILE A 407 -16.80 7.96 13.22
CA ILE A 407 -18.07 7.50 13.80
C ILE A 407 -17.82 6.28 14.71
N MET A 408 -17.03 5.32 14.24
CA MET A 408 -16.68 4.11 15.01
C MET A 408 -15.93 4.44 16.30
N ASP A 409 -14.92 5.31 16.25
CA ASP A 409 -14.14 5.73 17.42
C ASP A 409 -15.04 6.39 18.50
N GLU A 410 -16.05 7.14 18.07
CA GLU A 410 -17.04 7.74 18.98
C GLU A 410 -18.00 6.69 19.54
N MET A 411 -18.46 5.73 18.73
CA MET A 411 -19.27 4.61 19.22
C MET A 411 -18.51 3.81 20.29
N ASP A 412 -17.24 3.53 20.06
CA ASP A 412 -16.37 2.84 21.01
C ASP A 412 -16.18 3.66 22.30
N ARG A 413 -15.99 4.98 22.18
CA ARG A 413 -15.91 5.89 23.33
C ARG A 413 -17.19 5.84 24.17
N LEU A 414 -18.35 5.91 23.51
CA LEU A 414 -19.66 5.86 24.16
C LEU A 414 -19.95 4.49 24.80
N SER A 415 -19.45 3.40 24.20
CA SER A 415 -19.56 2.07 24.77
C SER A 415 -18.80 1.99 26.10
N ARG A 416 -17.56 2.51 26.16
CA ARG A 416 -16.76 2.54 27.39
C ARG A 416 -17.37 3.43 28.48
N ASP A 417 -17.96 4.57 28.11
CA ASP A 417 -18.62 5.46 29.07
C ASP A 417 -19.87 4.82 29.73
N ASN A 418 -20.47 3.80 29.09
CA ASN A 418 -21.62 3.08 29.62
C ASN A 418 -21.23 1.88 30.51
N GLU A 419 -19.93 1.56 30.65
CA GLU A 419 -19.47 0.56 31.60
C GLU A 419 -19.62 1.10 33.03
N VAL A 420 -20.37 0.38 33.87
CA VAL A 420 -20.50 0.70 35.31
C VAL A 420 -19.12 0.56 35.95
N PRO A 421 -18.64 1.55 36.75
CA PRO A 421 -17.39 1.39 37.47
C PRO A 421 -17.49 0.17 38.38
N THR A 422 -16.70 -0.86 38.10
CA THR A 422 -16.51 -1.96 39.06
C THR A 422 -15.68 -1.41 40.21
N ASN A 423 -16.30 -1.27 41.39
CA ASN A 423 -15.61 -1.01 42.65
C ASN A 423 -14.73 -2.23 43.03
N GLU A 424 -13.60 -2.40 42.36
CA GLU A 424 -12.49 -3.24 42.83
C GLU A 424 -11.16 -2.54 42.52
N ASP A 425 -10.99 -1.36 43.10
CA ASP A 425 -9.67 -0.73 43.24
C ASP A 425 -9.13 -1.05 44.64
N SER A 426 -8.59 -2.26 44.78
CA SER A 426 -7.62 -2.59 45.82
C SER A 426 -6.39 -3.23 45.19
N GLY A 427 -5.48 -2.36 44.73
CA GLY A 427 -4.03 -2.57 44.75
C GLY A 427 -3.48 -3.85 44.12
N VAL A 428 -3.38 -3.89 42.80
CA VAL A 428 -2.29 -4.63 42.11
C VAL A 428 -1.88 -3.83 40.86
N ASN A 429 -0.59 -3.50 40.76
CA ASN A 429 0.03 -2.87 39.59
C ASN A 429 -0.34 -3.63 38.29
N ARG A 430 -1.15 -3.02 37.43
CA ARG A 430 -1.41 -3.54 36.08
C ARG A 430 -0.33 -3.04 35.12
N LEU A 431 0.60 -3.93 34.77
CA LEU A 431 1.28 -3.86 33.47
C LEU A 431 0.23 -4.04 32.37
N GLY A 432 0.34 -3.22 31.32
CA GLY A 432 -0.58 -3.21 30.19
C GLY A 432 -0.67 -4.57 29.49
N VAL A 433 -1.89 -5.08 29.40
CA VAL A 433 -2.27 -6.18 28.51
C VAL A 433 -3.48 -5.68 27.72
N SER A 434 -3.27 -5.39 26.44
CA SER A 434 -4.36 -5.22 25.47
C SER A 434 -5.05 -6.58 25.31
N PHE A 435 -6.28 -6.68 25.78
CA PHE A 435 -7.11 -7.85 25.52
C PHE A 435 -7.85 -7.68 24.19
N VAL A 436 -7.53 -8.62 23.30
CA VAL A 436 -8.27 -9.00 22.11
C VAL A 436 -9.69 -9.41 22.52
N CYS A 437 -10.71 -8.69 22.04
CA CYS A 437 -12.10 -9.15 22.10
C CYS A 437 -12.42 -9.95 20.83
N LEU A 438 -12.04 -11.23 20.85
CA LEU A 438 -12.83 -12.29 20.22
C LEU A 438 -13.68 -12.90 21.34
N PHE A 439 -15.00 -12.94 21.21
CA PHE A 439 -15.75 -14.18 21.50
C PHE A 439 -17.13 -14.15 20.83
N VAL A 440 -17.29 -15.16 19.98
CA VAL A 440 -18.54 -15.70 19.45
C VAL A 440 -19.26 -16.50 20.55
N CYS A 441 -20.54 -16.78 20.32
CA CYS A 441 -21.43 -17.83 20.89
C CYS A 441 -22.54 -17.36 21.85
N LEU A 442 -23.75 -17.94 21.90
CA LEU A 442 -24.29 -19.23 21.43
C LEU A 442 -25.84 -19.10 21.45
N SER A 443 -26.64 -19.93 20.73
CA SER A 443 -27.21 -21.20 21.24
C SER A 443 -28.09 -21.84 20.15
N SER A 444 -28.10 -23.15 19.91
CA SER A 444 -28.74 -24.22 20.73
C SER A 444 -28.63 -25.55 19.93
N VAL A 445 -28.51 -26.78 20.45
CA VAL A 445 -29.44 -27.58 21.30
C VAL A 445 -28.76 -28.93 21.67
N LEU A 446 -28.74 -29.21 22.99
CA LEU A 446 -28.84 -30.48 23.74
C LEU A 446 -28.05 -31.78 23.44
N GLY A 447 -27.44 -32.32 24.53
CA GLY A 447 -27.57 -33.72 24.99
C GLY A 447 -26.25 -34.50 25.17
N ILE A 448 -25.55 -34.48 26.33
CA ILE A 448 -25.64 -35.42 27.49
C ILE A 448 -25.40 -36.89 27.06
N LYS A 449 -24.58 -37.80 27.64
CA LYS A 449 -23.69 -38.06 28.81
C LYS A 449 -22.91 -39.36 28.43
N VAL A 450 -21.80 -39.85 28.98
CA VAL A 450 -21.08 -39.77 30.28
C VAL A 450 -19.59 -39.65 29.98
#